data_AF-B3QTA4-F1
#
_entry.id   AF-B3QTA4-F1
#
_cell.length_a   1.000
_cell.length_b   1.000
_cell.length_c   1.000
_cell.angle_alpha   90.00
_cell.angle_beta   90.00
_cell.angle_gamma   90.00
#
_symmetry.space_group_name_H-M   'P 1'
#
loop_
_entity.id
_entity.type
_entity.pdbx_description
1 polymer ?
#
loop_
_entity_poly.entity_id
_entity_poly.type
_entity_poly.pdbx_seq_one_letter_code
_entity_poly.pdbx_strand_id
1 'polypeptide(L)'
;MKYKNLFASVLILFAFAFMSGCGQSEEQKKLASEIEAKSKEVTEKIKAFKAKESELKCFQEEYDKLTKEIPENEDLKKLAQKHSVLIGDYKKQTKALGEVVADIDVLPAKLQENMRFSEELIKEDYEKAMEKYETAVKTAEKLVEKHQAVCDKMRSYRDEHSANADGK
;
A
#
# COMPACT_ATOMS: atom_id res chain seq x y z
N MET A 1 7.95 0.94 -18.12
CA MET A 1 8.18 2.37 -17.76
C MET A 1 6.89 3.17 -17.94
N LYS A 2 6.00 3.29 -16.93
CA LYS A 2 4.77 4.11 -17.03
C LYS A 2 4.27 4.69 -15.68
N TYR A 3 5.16 5.12 -14.79
CA TYR A 3 4.74 5.81 -13.54
C TYR A 3 5.54 7.07 -13.20
N LYS A 4 6.42 7.56 -14.09
CA LYS A 4 7.26 8.73 -13.80
C LYS A 4 6.55 10.09 -13.98
N ASN A 5 5.38 10.14 -14.62
CA ASN A 5 4.74 11.41 -14.98
C ASN A 5 3.54 11.82 -14.10
N LEU A 6 3.05 10.94 -13.21
CA LEU A 6 1.96 11.33 -12.29
C LEU A 6 2.46 12.11 -11.06
N PHE A 7 3.70 11.88 -10.62
CA PHE A 7 4.26 12.58 -9.46
C PHE A 7 4.67 14.03 -9.76
N ALA A 8 5.01 14.35 -11.02
CA ALA A 8 5.47 15.68 -11.39
C ALA A 8 4.32 16.69 -11.56
N SER A 9 3.12 16.23 -11.92
CA SER A 9 1.95 17.10 -12.09
C SER A 9 1.28 17.50 -10.77
N VAL A 10 1.54 16.79 -9.68
CA VAL A 10 1.00 17.08 -8.34
C VAL A 10 1.70 18.27 -7.68
N LEU A 11 2.95 18.57 -8.06
CA LEU A 11 3.74 19.66 -7.48
C LEU A 11 3.48 21.04 -8.11
N ILE A 12 2.86 21.11 -9.30
CA ILE A 12 2.73 22.37 -10.06
C ILE A 12 1.40 23.10 -9.77
N LEU A 13 0.41 22.44 -9.19
CA LEU A 13 -0.84 23.10 -8.77
C LEU A 13 -0.71 23.92 -7.48
N PHE A 14 0.42 23.83 -6.77
CA PHE A 14 0.67 24.58 -5.52
C PHE A 14 1.03 26.07 -5.71
N ALA A 15 1.24 26.55 -6.94
CA ALA A 15 1.83 27.88 -7.16
C ALA A 15 0.83 29.02 -7.44
N PHE A 16 -0.48 28.79 -7.56
CA PHE A 16 -1.39 29.79 -8.15
C PHE A 16 -2.48 30.40 -7.25
N ALA A 17 -2.54 30.11 -5.95
CA ALA A 17 -3.65 30.54 -5.09
C ALA A 17 -3.30 31.57 -3.99
N PHE A 18 -2.28 32.42 -4.17
CA PHE A 18 -1.90 33.40 -3.13
C PHE A 18 -2.47 34.82 -3.29
N MET A 19 -3.40 35.08 -4.22
CA MET A 19 -3.98 36.41 -4.37
C MET A 19 -5.48 36.37 -4.66
N SER A 20 -6.32 36.42 -3.61
CA SER A 20 -7.61 37.16 -3.54
C SER A 20 -8.32 36.80 -2.23
N GLY A 21 -8.71 37.81 -1.46
CA GLY A 21 -9.18 37.70 -0.08
C GLY A 21 -10.51 36.97 0.13
N CYS A 22 -10.43 35.86 0.85
CA CYS A 22 -11.27 35.41 1.97
C CYS A 22 -10.46 34.25 2.57
N GLY A 23 -9.56 34.57 3.49
CA GLY A 23 -8.61 33.58 4.03
C GLY A 23 -9.36 32.41 4.66
N GLN A 24 -8.91 31.18 4.37
CA GLN A 24 -9.42 29.99 5.05
C GLN A 24 -9.49 30.22 6.56
N SER A 25 -10.58 29.78 7.19
CA SER A 25 -10.72 29.80 8.64
C SER A 25 -9.57 29.00 9.29
N GLU A 26 -9.27 29.27 10.57
CA GLU A 26 -8.29 28.45 11.29
C GLU A 26 -8.69 26.97 11.32
N GLU A 27 -10.00 26.69 11.39
CA GLU A 27 -10.54 25.33 11.37
C GLU A 27 -10.30 24.64 10.02
N GLN A 28 -10.52 25.34 8.90
CA GLN A 28 -10.21 24.82 7.56
C GLN A 28 -8.72 24.56 7.36
N LYS A 29 -7.84 25.44 7.87
CA LYS A 29 -6.38 25.24 7.81
C LYS A 29 -5.95 24.03 8.63
N LYS A 30 -6.54 23.86 9.82
CA LYS A 30 -6.26 22.71 10.69
C LYS A 30 -6.71 21.41 10.03
N LEU A 31 -7.92 21.38 9.47
CA LEU A 31 -8.44 20.21 8.75
C LEU A 31 -7.58 19.87 7.53
N ALA A 32 -7.19 20.87 6.73
CA ALA A 32 -6.30 20.66 5.59
C ALA A 32 -4.94 20.08 6.02
N SER A 33 -4.35 20.60 7.10
CA SER A 33 -3.09 20.07 7.64
C SER A 33 -3.23 18.63 8.15
N GLU A 34 -4.37 18.26 8.74
CA GLU A 34 -4.64 16.90 9.20
C GLU A 34 -4.75 15.93 8.02
N ILE A 35 -5.52 16.32 6.99
CA ILE A 35 -5.69 15.58 5.74
C ILE A 35 -4.34 15.34 5.06
N GLU A 36 -3.49 16.37 4.97
CA GLU A 36 -2.14 16.24 4.40
C GLU A 36 -1.23 15.29 5.20
N ALA A 37 -1.26 15.40 6.53
CA ALA A 37 -0.48 14.51 7.39
C ALA A 37 -0.92 13.05 7.20
N LYS A 38 -2.24 12.82 7.10
CA LYS A 38 -2.79 11.50 6.90
C LYS A 38 -2.47 10.93 5.53
N SER A 39 -2.58 11.73 4.46
CA SER A 39 -2.17 11.32 3.11
C SER A 39 -0.71 10.87 3.08
N LYS A 40 0.20 11.60 3.75
CA LYS A 40 1.62 11.22 3.88
C LYS A 40 1.76 9.88 4.61
N GLU A 41 1.06 9.68 5.72
CA GLU A 41 1.07 8.41 6.48
C GLU A 41 0.62 7.23 5.59
N VAL A 42 -0.49 7.37 4.86
CA VAL A 42 -0.99 6.32 3.98
C VAL A 42 -0.01 6.05 2.84
N THR A 43 0.61 7.09 2.29
CA THR A 43 1.63 6.98 1.24
C THR A 43 2.87 6.20 1.69
N GLU A 44 3.36 6.44 2.91
CA GLU A 44 4.47 5.66 3.47
C GLU A 44 4.09 4.19 3.70
N LYS A 45 2.86 3.92 4.16
CA LYS A 45 2.37 2.53 4.24
C LYS A 45 2.32 1.85 2.88
N ILE A 46 1.86 2.53 1.83
CA ILE A 46 1.88 2.01 0.45
C ILE A 46 3.30 1.63 0.03
N LYS A 47 4.30 2.47 0.33
CA LYS A 47 5.71 2.17 0.02
C LYS A 47 6.19 0.91 0.74
N ALA A 48 5.89 0.79 2.04
CA ALA A 48 6.24 -0.39 2.82
C ALA A 48 5.57 -1.67 2.27
N PHE A 49 4.30 -1.59 1.86
CA PHE A 49 3.59 -2.72 1.24
C PHE A 49 4.19 -3.13 -0.10
N LYS A 50 4.56 -2.17 -0.95
CA LYS A 50 5.25 -2.46 -2.22
C LYS A 50 6.63 -3.08 -2.02
N ALA A 51 7.36 -2.69 -0.97
CA ALA A 51 8.64 -3.31 -0.62
C ALA A 51 8.44 -4.80 -0.26
N LYS A 52 7.47 -5.10 0.63
CA LYS A 52 7.11 -6.49 0.98
C LYS A 52 6.60 -7.30 -0.21
N GLU A 53 5.81 -6.70 -1.10
CA GLU A 53 5.38 -7.36 -2.36
C GLU A 53 6.58 -7.73 -3.23
N SER A 54 7.61 -6.87 -3.28
CA SER A 54 8.82 -7.11 -4.08
C SER A 54 9.68 -8.21 -3.46
N GLU A 55 9.83 -8.22 -2.14
CA GLU A 55 10.50 -9.29 -1.40
C GLU A 55 9.82 -10.65 -1.64
N LEU A 56 8.49 -10.70 -1.54
CA LEU A 56 7.74 -11.90 -1.89
C LEU A 56 8.04 -12.32 -3.33
N LYS A 57 7.96 -11.43 -4.33
CA LYS A 57 8.27 -11.83 -5.72
C LYS A 57 9.63 -12.51 -5.88
N CYS A 58 10.67 -12.05 -5.18
CA CYS A 58 11.96 -12.72 -5.18
C CYS A 58 11.86 -14.16 -4.66
N PHE A 59 11.13 -14.40 -3.56
CA PHE A 59 10.88 -15.76 -3.08
C PHE A 59 10.01 -16.59 -4.03
N GLN A 60 9.07 -15.99 -4.77
CA GLN A 60 8.28 -16.71 -5.78
C GLN A 60 9.18 -17.26 -6.88
N GLU A 61 10.18 -16.50 -7.32
CA GLU A 61 11.13 -16.97 -8.33
C GLU A 61 11.94 -18.18 -7.82
N GLU A 62 12.31 -18.20 -6.54
CA GLU A 62 12.93 -19.37 -5.91
C GLU A 62 11.97 -20.58 -5.89
N TYR A 63 10.69 -20.38 -5.55
CA TYR A 63 9.67 -21.44 -5.61
C TYR A 63 9.51 -22.00 -7.02
N ASP A 64 9.41 -21.13 -8.02
CA ASP A 64 9.22 -21.52 -9.42
C ASP A 64 10.44 -22.28 -9.96
N LYS A 65 11.63 -22.05 -9.40
CA LYS A 65 12.84 -22.82 -9.70
C LYS A 65 12.81 -24.18 -9.01
N LEU A 66 12.62 -24.21 -7.69
CA LEU A 66 12.63 -25.46 -6.90
C LEU A 66 11.51 -26.42 -7.33
N THR A 67 10.33 -25.91 -7.69
CA THR A 67 9.21 -26.74 -8.18
C THR A 67 9.49 -27.38 -9.54
N LYS A 68 10.39 -26.80 -10.35
CA LYS A 68 10.87 -27.42 -11.59
C LYS A 68 11.94 -28.47 -11.33
N GLU A 69 12.82 -28.24 -10.36
CA GLU A 69 13.87 -29.18 -9.96
C GLU A 69 13.31 -30.40 -9.22
N ILE A 70 12.24 -30.22 -8.45
CA ILE A 70 11.60 -31.27 -7.64
C ILE A 70 10.10 -31.33 -7.95
N PRO A 71 9.71 -31.79 -9.16
CA PRO A 71 8.32 -31.72 -9.63
C PRO A 71 7.37 -32.67 -8.89
N GLU A 72 7.87 -33.62 -8.11
CA GLU A 72 7.04 -34.56 -7.32
C GLU A 72 6.72 -34.03 -5.92
N ASN A 73 7.33 -32.90 -5.49
CA ASN A 73 7.07 -32.34 -4.16
C ASN A 73 5.78 -31.50 -4.15
N GLU A 74 4.68 -32.15 -3.80
CA GLU A 74 3.35 -31.53 -3.70
C GLU A 74 3.25 -30.46 -2.61
N ASP A 75 4.02 -30.57 -1.52
CA ASP A 75 3.99 -29.58 -0.45
C ASP A 75 4.68 -28.29 -0.86
N LEU A 76 5.78 -28.39 -1.61
CA LEU A 76 6.44 -27.24 -2.25
C LEU A 76 5.51 -26.54 -3.24
N LYS A 77 4.77 -27.28 -4.07
CA LYS A 77 3.78 -26.69 -5.00
C LYS A 77 2.66 -25.95 -4.26
N LYS A 78 2.11 -26.55 -3.19
CA LYS A 78 1.09 -25.88 -2.36
C LYS A 78 1.64 -24.62 -1.70
N LEU A 79 2.89 -24.65 -1.25
CA LEU A 79 3.54 -23.50 -0.63
C LEU A 79 3.77 -22.37 -1.66
N ALA A 80 4.26 -22.71 -2.85
CA ALA A 80 4.40 -21.79 -3.98
C ALA A 80 3.03 -21.15 -4.37
N GLN A 81 1.96 -21.96 -4.39
CA GLN A 81 0.62 -21.45 -4.67
C GLN A 81 0.13 -20.48 -3.59
N LYS A 82 0.30 -20.82 -2.30
CA LYS A 82 -0.07 -19.93 -1.18
C LYS A 82 0.68 -18.60 -1.24
N HIS A 83 1.96 -18.66 -1.59
CA HIS A 83 2.82 -17.50 -1.73
C HIS A 83 2.40 -16.61 -2.91
N SER A 84 2.05 -17.20 -4.06
CA SER A 84 1.49 -16.47 -5.22
C SER A 84 0.16 -15.77 -4.89
N VAL A 85 -0.74 -16.43 -4.15
CA VAL A 85 -1.98 -15.83 -3.64
C VAL A 85 -1.66 -14.63 -2.73
N LEU A 86 -0.69 -14.78 -1.83
CA LEU A 86 -0.27 -13.71 -0.93
C LEU A 86 0.25 -12.48 -1.68
N ILE A 87 1.07 -12.65 -2.73
CA ILE A 87 1.48 -11.54 -3.62
C ILE A 87 0.26 -10.84 -4.22
N GLY A 88 -0.73 -11.61 -4.66
CA GLY A 88 -2.00 -11.08 -5.17
C GLY A 88 -2.74 -10.23 -4.14
N ASP A 89 -2.77 -10.67 -2.89
CA ASP A 89 -3.41 -9.94 -1.80
C ASP A 89 -2.66 -8.64 -1.46
N TYR A 90 -1.32 -8.65 -1.46
CA TYR A 90 -0.52 -7.42 -1.32
C TYR A 90 -0.82 -6.40 -2.42
N LYS A 91 -0.98 -6.84 -3.69
CA LYS A 91 -1.34 -5.96 -4.80
C LYS A 91 -2.72 -5.32 -4.62
N LYS A 92 -3.73 -6.13 -4.24
CA LYS A 92 -5.08 -5.64 -3.96
C LYS A 92 -5.06 -4.61 -2.83
N GLN A 93 -4.34 -4.90 -1.76
CA GLN A 93 -4.25 -4.02 -0.61
C GLN A 93 -3.53 -2.70 -0.92
N THR A 94 -2.45 -2.77 -1.69
CA THR A 94 -1.73 -1.59 -2.19
C THR A 94 -2.63 -0.71 -3.05
N LYS A 95 -3.48 -1.32 -3.90
CA LYS A 95 -4.44 -0.58 -4.72
C LYS A 95 -5.50 0.10 -3.86
N ALA A 96 -6.08 -0.60 -2.89
CA ALA A 96 -7.09 -0.04 -1.97
C ALA A 96 -6.55 1.15 -1.17
N LEU A 97 -5.32 1.06 -0.65
CA LEU A 97 -4.67 2.20 0.02
C LEU A 97 -4.40 3.35 -0.96
N GLY A 98 -4.09 3.06 -2.22
CA GLY A 98 -3.92 4.09 -3.26
C GLY A 98 -5.22 4.84 -3.58
N GLU A 99 -6.36 4.15 -3.57
CA GLU A 99 -7.69 4.77 -3.71
C GLU A 99 -7.99 5.69 -2.53
N VAL A 100 -7.63 5.28 -1.30
CA VAL A 100 -7.73 6.12 -0.09
C VAL A 100 -6.89 7.40 -0.22
N VAL A 101 -5.64 7.31 -0.70
CA VAL A 101 -4.81 8.50 -0.92
C VAL A 101 -5.45 9.43 -1.95
N ALA A 102 -5.96 8.89 -3.06
CA ALA A 102 -6.64 9.69 -4.08
C ALA A 102 -7.90 10.39 -3.54
N ASP A 103 -8.67 9.72 -2.69
CA ASP A 103 -9.86 10.30 -2.04
C ASP A 103 -9.48 11.44 -1.08
N ILE A 104 -8.37 11.32 -0.35
CA ILE A 104 -7.91 12.30 0.66
C ILE A 104 -7.19 13.48 0.01
N ASP A 105 -6.35 13.25 -1.01
CA ASP A 105 -5.50 14.28 -1.64
C ASP A 105 -6.31 15.39 -2.34
N VAL A 106 -7.55 15.10 -2.73
CA VAL A 106 -8.42 16.10 -3.38
C VAL A 106 -9.14 17.01 -2.36
N LEU A 107 -9.21 16.62 -1.10
CA LEU A 107 -9.98 17.35 -0.07
C LEU A 107 -9.38 18.72 0.31
N PRO A 108 -8.05 18.91 0.42
CA PRO A 108 -7.46 20.22 0.70
C PRO A 108 -7.77 21.24 -0.40
N ALA A 109 -7.79 20.81 -1.67
CA ALA A 109 -8.17 21.65 -2.80
C ALA A 109 -9.66 22.03 -2.71
N LYS A 110 -10.54 21.08 -2.39
CA LYS A 110 -11.97 21.36 -2.15
C LYS A 110 -12.18 22.34 -0.98
N LEU A 111 -11.35 22.28 0.07
CA LEU A 111 -11.38 23.23 1.21
C LEU A 111 -10.95 24.64 0.82
N GLN A 112 -10.15 24.80 -0.23
CA GLN A 112 -9.75 26.11 -0.74
C GLN A 112 -10.80 26.71 -1.68
N GLU A 113 -11.62 25.87 -2.32
CA GLU A 113 -12.78 26.27 -3.12
C GLU A 113 -13.95 26.69 -2.22
N ASN A 114 -13.75 27.77 -1.43
CA ASN A 114 -14.68 28.35 -0.45
C ASN A 114 -16.12 28.65 -0.96
N MET A 115 -16.39 28.51 -2.27
CA MET A 115 -17.70 28.81 -2.87
C MET A 115 -18.56 27.59 -3.21
N ARG A 116 -18.01 26.36 -3.15
CA ARG A 116 -18.70 25.16 -3.70
C ARG A 116 -18.97 24.03 -2.70
N PHE A 117 -18.16 23.89 -1.66
CA PHE A 117 -18.27 22.80 -0.70
C PHE A 117 -18.34 23.33 0.72
N SER A 118 -19.30 22.86 1.53
CA SER A 118 -19.31 23.17 2.96
C SER A 118 -18.23 22.38 3.68
N GLU A 119 -17.75 22.92 4.79
CA GLU A 119 -16.77 22.23 5.65
C GLU A 119 -17.31 20.88 6.15
N GLU A 120 -18.62 20.78 6.44
CA GLU A 120 -19.21 19.51 6.88
C GLU A 120 -19.16 18.42 5.80
N LEU A 121 -19.40 18.78 4.54
CA LEU A 121 -19.31 17.81 3.44
C LEU A 121 -17.88 17.29 3.27
N ILE A 122 -16.88 18.13 3.51
CA ILE A 122 -15.48 17.72 3.40
C ILE A 122 -15.08 16.85 4.60
N LYS A 123 -15.58 17.14 5.80
CA LYS A 123 -15.43 16.26 6.97
C LYS A 123 -16.05 14.89 6.71
N GLU A 124 -17.25 14.83 6.13
CA GLU A 124 -17.92 13.57 5.79
C GLU A 124 -17.12 12.77 4.73
N ASP A 125 -16.63 13.43 3.69
CA ASP A 125 -15.77 12.80 2.68
C ASP A 125 -14.46 12.26 3.32
N TYR A 126 -13.86 13.03 4.23
CA TYR A 126 -12.65 12.63 4.96
C TYR A 126 -12.90 11.42 5.87
N GLU A 127 -14.00 11.42 6.64
CA GLU A 127 -14.40 10.32 7.51
C GLU A 127 -14.61 9.02 6.71
N LYS A 128 -15.31 9.09 5.57
CA LYS A 128 -15.48 7.94 4.67
C LYS A 128 -14.13 7.41 4.16
N ALA A 129 -13.20 8.29 3.82
CA ALA A 129 -11.86 7.89 3.42
C ALA A 129 -11.08 7.23 4.58
N MET A 130 -11.29 7.68 5.81
CA MET A 130 -10.70 7.10 7.02
C MET A 130 -11.28 5.72 7.36
N GLU A 131 -12.57 5.49 7.18
CA GLU A 131 -13.15 4.15 7.34
C GLU A 131 -12.55 3.14 6.34
N LYS A 132 -12.37 3.57 5.08
CA LYS A 132 -11.67 2.76 4.06
C LYS A 132 -10.23 2.51 4.47
N TYR A 133 -9.52 3.53 4.97
CA TYR A 133 -8.15 3.42 5.46
C TYR A 133 -8.03 2.40 6.59
N GLU A 134 -8.89 2.45 7.61
CA GLU A 134 -8.83 1.53 8.74
C GLU A 134 -9.09 0.08 8.31
N THR A 135 -10.07 -0.13 7.43
CA THR A 135 -10.38 -1.44 6.86
C THR A 135 -9.17 -1.99 6.08
N ALA A 136 -8.54 -1.11 5.30
CA ALA A 136 -7.35 -1.42 4.54
C ALA A 136 -6.17 -1.79 5.46
N VAL A 137 -5.92 -1.02 6.52
CA VAL A 137 -4.86 -1.29 7.51
C VAL A 137 -5.07 -2.61 8.25
N LYS A 138 -6.28 -2.90 8.72
CA LYS A 138 -6.60 -4.17 9.39
C LYS A 138 -6.35 -5.37 8.49
N THR A 139 -6.68 -5.25 7.21
CA THR A 139 -6.38 -6.31 6.22
C THR A 139 -4.87 -6.43 6.01
N ALA A 140 -4.18 -5.30 5.91
CA ALA A 140 -2.74 -5.20 5.78
C ALA A 140 -1.98 -5.88 6.95
N GLU A 141 -2.40 -5.69 8.19
CA GLU A 141 -1.80 -6.33 9.37
C GLU A 141 -1.90 -7.85 9.30
N LYS A 142 -3.07 -8.38 8.94
CA LYS A 142 -3.27 -9.83 8.72
C LYS A 142 -2.40 -10.38 7.59
N LEU A 143 -2.11 -9.58 6.56
CA LEU A 143 -1.20 -10.00 5.48
C LEU A 143 0.24 -10.12 5.96
N VAL A 144 0.68 -9.27 6.88
CA VAL A 144 2.03 -9.37 7.47
C VAL A 144 2.19 -10.67 8.26
N GLU A 145 1.19 -11.07 9.03
CA GLU A 145 1.22 -12.36 9.75
C GLU A 145 1.31 -13.56 8.78
N LYS A 146 0.50 -13.54 7.72
CA LYS A 146 0.55 -14.57 6.67
C LYS A 146 1.89 -14.59 5.94
N HIS A 147 2.47 -13.42 5.68
CA HIS A 147 3.79 -13.28 5.08
C HIS A 147 4.84 -13.97 5.94
N GLN A 148 4.89 -13.66 7.24
CA GLN A 148 5.87 -14.25 8.14
C GLN A 148 5.75 -15.78 8.15
N ALA A 149 4.52 -16.31 8.27
CA ALA A 149 4.29 -17.74 8.28
C ALA A 149 4.73 -18.46 6.98
N VAL A 150 4.63 -17.81 5.83
CA VAL A 150 5.10 -18.37 4.55
C VAL A 150 6.63 -18.29 4.45
N CYS A 151 7.23 -17.18 4.87
CA CYS A 151 8.69 -17.01 4.89
C CYS A 151 9.37 -17.98 5.85
N ASP A 152 8.79 -18.23 7.03
CA ASP A 152 9.34 -19.19 8.00
C ASP A 152 9.31 -20.62 7.45
N LYS A 153 8.22 -21.00 6.78
CA LYS A 153 8.13 -22.31 6.09
C LYS A 153 9.14 -22.44 4.97
N MET A 154 9.38 -21.37 4.22
CA MET A 154 10.41 -21.35 3.18
C MET A 154 11.80 -21.58 3.77
N ARG A 155 12.11 -20.90 4.87
CA ARG A 155 13.40 -21.05 5.54
C ARG A 155 13.60 -22.48 6.05
N SER A 156 12.60 -23.07 6.71
CA SER A 156 12.64 -24.47 7.14
C SER A 156 12.90 -25.42 5.96
N TYR A 157 12.16 -25.24 4.86
CA TYR A 157 12.34 -26.07 3.66
C TYR A 157 13.76 -25.94 3.08
N ARG A 158 14.28 -24.70 3.00
CA ARG A 158 15.64 -24.45 2.54
C ARG A 158 16.65 -25.16 3.43
N ASP A 159 16.55 -25.00 4.75
CA ASP A 159 17.49 -25.56 5.72
C ASP A 159 17.52 -27.10 5.65
N GLU A 160 16.35 -27.74 5.55
CA GLU A 160 16.21 -29.19 5.38
C GLU A 160 16.84 -29.70 4.07
N HIS A 161 16.77 -28.92 2.99
CA HIS A 161 17.31 -29.30 1.69
C HIS A 161 18.77 -28.89 1.48
N SER A 162 19.28 -27.85 2.15
CA SER A 162 20.70 -27.49 2.15
C SER A 162 21.54 -28.44 3.00
N ALA A 163 21.00 -28.94 4.12
CA ALA A 163 21.70 -29.92 4.98
C ALA A 163 21.98 -31.25 4.26
N ASN A 164 21.23 -31.56 3.21
CA ASN A 164 21.40 -32.76 2.39
C ASN A 164 22.42 -32.59 1.24
N ALA A 165 22.90 -31.37 0.96
CA ALA A 165 23.86 -31.10 -0.10
C ALA A 165 25.32 -31.16 0.36
N ASP A 166 25.60 -30.90 1.65
CA ASP A 166 26.96 -30.90 2.22
C ASP A 166 27.38 -32.26 2.84
N GLY A 167 26.51 -33.27 2.77
CA GLY A 167 26.69 -34.59 3.39
C GLY A 167 27.08 -35.73 2.44
N LYS A 168 27.52 -35.45 1.21
CA LYS A 168 27.99 -36.47 0.25
C LYS A 168 29.40 -36.21 -0.24
#